data_AF-A0AAN9B872-F1
#
_entry.id   AF-A0AAN9B872-F1
#
_cell.length_a   1.000
_cell.length_b   1.000
_cell.length_c   1.000
_cell.angle_alpha   90.00
_cell.angle_beta   90.00
_cell.angle_gamma   90.00
#
_symmetry.space_group_name_H-M   'P 1'
#
loop_
_entity.id
_entity.type
_entity.pdbx_description
1 polymer ?
#
loop_
_entity_poly.entity_id
_entity_poly.type
_entity_poly.pdbx_seq_one_letter_code
_entity_poly.pdbx_strand_id
1 'polypeptide(L)'
;MLKTEDAGRTAHSNKPRVHVLTQMMTQSTSTDGNGARPLRTPQGGAASGPMPQRDPAPTTGGPSRPSCHARGRGRRVTGTTTTRKIKALMRPRTNRDDYHTLSREQQVNLIRLRTGHNRLNAHMNRKFKLAPSPTCACGQEDQTAEHILQRCPLLDEERKEVWPSPTPLQTKLYGSRQELEKTTTFITSAGLIV
;
A
#
# COMPACT_ATOMS: atom_id res chain seq x y z
N MET A 1 -37.98 25.12 59.59
CA MET A 1 -38.75 25.39 58.35
C MET A 1 -37.78 25.48 57.17
N LEU A 2 -38.17 24.83 56.06
CA LEU A 2 -37.75 25.06 54.66
C LEU A 2 -36.36 24.55 54.18
N LYS A 3 -36.38 23.28 53.77
CA LYS A 3 -35.89 22.69 52.50
C LYS A 3 -35.11 23.58 51.54
N THR A 4 -34.02 23.07 50.98
CA THR A 4 -33.81 22.97 49.52
C THR A 4 -32.86 21.80 49.22
N GLU A 5 -33.22 21.03 48.21
CA GLU A 5 -32.64 19.76 47.77
C GLU A 5 -31.81 19.94 46.49
N ASP A 6 -31.11 18.86 46.14
CA ASP A 6 -30.70 18.43 44.80
C ASP A 6 -29.34 18.88 44.22
N ALA A 7 -28.43 17.90 44.12
CA ALA A 7 -27.42 17.83 43.07
C ALA A 7 -27.18 16.36 42.70
N GLY A 8 -28.15 15.77 42.01
CA GLY A 8 -27.99 14.49 41.33
C GLY A 8 -27.39 14.65 39.93
N ARG A 9 -26.34 13.87 39.62
CA ARG A 9 -26.27 12.87 38.51
C ARG A 9 -24.87 12.72 37.93
N THR A 10 -24.25 11.61 38.31
CA THR A 10 -23.10 10.96 37.68
C THR A 10 -23.48 10.43 36.30
N ALA A 11 -22.97 11.04 35.24
CA ALA A 11 -23.15 10.55 33.87
C ALA A 11 -22.30 9.29 33.64
N HIS A 12 -22.96 8.13 33.56
CA HIS A 12 -22.35 6.87 33.13
C HIS A 12 -22.37 6.81 31.61
N SER A 13 -21.18 6.67 31.00
CA SER A 13 -21.00 6.47 29.57
C SER A 13 -21.58 5.10 29.16
N ASN A 14 -22.64 5.13 28.34
CA ASN A 14 -23.29 3.94 27.81
C ASN A 14 -22.62 3.54 26.48
N LYS A 15 -21.85 2.46 26.53
CA LYS A 15 -21.18 1.83 25.37
C LYS A 15 -22.20 0.90 24.69
N PRO A 16 -22.54 1.06 23.39
CA PRO A 16 -23.46 0.14 22.75
C PRO A 16 -22.79 -1.23 22.53
N ARG A 17 -23.32 -2.22 23.24
CA ARG A 17 -23.00 -3.65 23.13
C ARG A 17 -23.65 -4.19 21.87
N VAL A 18 -22.84 -4.43 20.82
CA VAL A 18 -23.29 -5.15 19.63
C VAL A 18 -23.68 -6.57 20.01
N HIS A 19 -24.98 -6.87 19.99
CA HIS A 19 -25.51 -8.22 20.14
C HIS A 19 -25.40 -8.93 18.79
N VAL A 20 -24.45 -9.86 18.65
CA VAL A 20 -24.43 -10.84 17.56
C VAL A 20 -25.37 -11.97 17.96
N LEU A 21 -26.56 -12.00 17.36
CA LEU A 21 -27.46 -13.15 17.44
C LEU A 21 -26.99 -14.18 16.40
N THR A 22 -26.30 -15.23 16.85
CA THR A 22 -26.05 -16.43 16.03
C THR A 22 -27.25 -17.36 16.20
N GLN A 23 -28.12 -17.43 15.19
CA GLN A 23 -29.13 -18.49 15.10
C GLN A 23 -28.53 -19.65 14.30
N MET A 24 -28.33 -20.79 14.97
CA MET A 24 -28.09 -22.08 14.34
C MET A 24 -29.45 -22.73 14.00
N MET A 25 -29.80 -22.77 12.71
CA MET A 25 -30.89 -23.61 12.23
C MET A 25 -30.34 -24.93 11.70
N THR A 26 -30.61 -25.98 12.46
CA THR A 26 -30.59 -27.38 12.06
C THR A 26 -31.82 -27.67 11.20
N GLN A 27 -31.67 -28.14 9.97
CA GLN A 27 -32.67 -28.99 9.31
C GLN A 27 -31.99 -30.05 8.45
N SER A 28 -32.18 -31.29 8.89
CA SER A 28 -31.91 -32.54 8.18
C SER A 28 -33.09 -32.83 7.27
N THR A 29 -32.86 -33.02 5.97
CA THR A 29 -33.73 -33.90 5.15
C THR A 29 -32.86 -34.68 4.16
N SER A 30 -32.91 -35.99 4.35
CA SER A 30 -32.43 -37.05 3.49
C SER A 30 -33.39 -37.27 2.33
N THR A 31 -32.87 -37.54 1.13
CA THR A 31 -33.38 -38.61 0.25
C THR A 31 -32.37 -38.90 -0.85
N ASP A 32 -32.21 -40.20 -1.08
CA ASP A 32 -31.21 -40.90 -1.87
C ASP A 32 -31.26 -40.66 -3.38
N GLY A 33 -30.16 -41.01 -4.06
CA GLY A 33 -30.28 -41.56 -5.41
C GLY A 33 -29.13 -41.28 -6.38
N ASN A 34 -28.09 -42.12 -6.32
CA ASN A 34 -27.37 -42.70 -7.46
C ASN A 34 -26.68 -41.78 -8.50
N GLY A 35 -25.34 -41.83 -8.52
CA GLY A 35 -24.57 -41.36 -9.67
C GLY A 35 -23.05 -41.35 -9.48
N ALA A 36 -22.45 -42.43 -9.02
CA ALA A 36 -20.99 -42.58 -8.99
C ALA A 36 -20.40 -42.74 -10.41
N ARG A 37 -19.40 -41.93 -10.76
CA ARG A 37 -18.28 -42.27 -11.69
C ARG A 37 -17.23 -41.13 -11.73
N PRO A 38 -15.95 -41.41 -12.07
CA PRO A 38 -14.87 -41.29 -11.09
C PRO A 38 -13.92 -40.10 -11.32
N LEU A 39 -13.28 -39.71 -10.22
CA LEU A 39 -12.06 -38.91 -10.15
C LEU A 39 -10.98 -39.47 -11.10
N ARG A 40 -10.54 -38.66 -12.05
CA ARG A 40 -9.22 -38.84 -12.67
C ARG A 40 -8.18 -38.10 -11.85
N THR A 41 -7.45 -38.87 -11.06
CA THR A 41 -6.08 -38.59 -10.66
C THR A 41 -5.19 -38.52 -11.91
N PRO A 42 -4.39 -37.47 -12.10
CA PRO A 42 -3.10 -37.62 -12.74
C PRO A 42 -2.08 -37.98 -11.67
N GLN A 43 -1.46 -39.13 -11.87
CA GLN A 43 -0.39 -39.69 -11.07
C GLN A 43 0.74 -38.68 -10.84
N GLY A 44 1.29 -38.70 -9.63
CA GLY A 44 2.66 -38.23 -9.41
C GLY A 44 3.61 -39.06 -10.26
N GLY A 45 4.26 -38.41 -11.22
CA GLY A 45 5.41 -38.94 -11.93
C GLY A 45 6.62 -38.10 -11.55
N ALA A 46 7.45 -38.63 -10.64
CA ALA A 46 8.82 -38.16 -10.47
C ALA A 46 9.60 -38.54 -11.73
N ALA A 47 9.77 -37.60 -12.65
CA ALA A 47 10.70 -37.74 -13.76
C ALA A 47 11.98 -36.97 -13.43
N SER A 48 12.91 -37.63 -12.76
CA SER A 48 14.33 -37.26 -12.76
C SER A 48 14.89 -37.55 -14.15
N GLY A 49 14.58 -36.70 -15.13
CA GLY A 49 15.16 -36.75 -16.47
C GLY A 49 16.39 -35.84 -16.55
N PRO A 50 17.53 -36.29 -17.11
CA PRO A 50 18.66 -35.39 -17.34
C PRO A 50 18.27 -34.29 -18.34
N MET A 51 18.74 -33.08 -18.09
CA MET A 51 18.60 -31.94 -19.02
C MET A 51 19.05 -32.34 -20.43
N PRO A 52 18.25 -32.08 -21.49
CA PRO A 52 18.71 -32.29 -22.84
C PRO A 52 19.88 -31.33 -23.14
N GLN A 53 21.03 -31.90 -23.47
CA GLN A 53 22.18 -31.19 -24.00
C GLN A 53 21.78 -30.51 -25.31
N ARG A 54 22.08 -29.22 -25.44
CA ARG A 54 21.93 -28.49 -26.69
C ARG A 54 23.10 -28.87 -27.59
N ASP A 55 22.80 -29.37 -28.79
CA ASP A 55 23.82 -29.56 -29.83
C ASP A 55 24.49 -28.21 -30.17
N PRO A 56 25.82 -28.17 -30.40
CA PRO A 56 26.50 -26.97 -30.86
C PRO A 56 26.07 -26.63 -32.29
N ALA A 57 25.79 -25.36 -32.52
CA ALA A 57 25.39 -24.85 -33.84
C ALA A 57 26.48 -25.08 -34.90
N PRO A 58 26.12 -25.36 -36.17
CA PRO A 58 27.08 -25.50 -37.24
C PRO A 58 27.76 -24.17 -37.55
N THR A 59 29.08 -24.19 -37.62
CA THR A 59 29.93 -23.06 -37.99
C THR A 59 29.72 -22.76 -39.48
N THR A 60 28.82 -21.83 -39.78
CA THR A 60 28.73 -21.23 -41.13
C THR A 60 29.32 -19.84 -41.06
N GLY A 61 30.45 -19.66 -41.75
CA GLY A 61 31.23 -18.44 -41.79
C GLY A 61 30.41 -17.25 -42.27
N GLY A 62 30.20 -16.29 -41.38
CA GLY A 62 29.74 -14.95 -41.71
C GLY A 62 30.92 -14.02 -42.07
N PRO A 63 30.69 -12.97 -42.86
CA PRO A 63 31.77 -12.12 -43.38
C PRO A 63 32.46 -11.32 -42.27
N SER A 64 33.75 -11.04 -42.52
CA SER A 64 34.65 -10.27 -41.67
C SER A 64 34.00 -9.00 -41.13
N ARG A 65 33.95 -8.90 -39.80
CA ARG A 65 33.56 -7.68 -39.07
C ARG A 65 34.45 -6.51 -39.55
N PRO A 66 33.90 -5.34 -39.91
CA PRO A 66 34.75 -4.17 -40.06
C PRO A 66 35.34 -3.83 -38.69
N SER A 67 36.66 -3.63 -38.70
CA SER A 67 37.47 -3.15 -37.58
C SER A 67 36.74 -2.01 -36.85
N CYS A 68 36.51 -2.18 -35.55
CA CYS A 68 35.99 -1.12 -34.72
C CYS A 68 37.05 -0.02 -34.65
N HIS A 69 36.95 0.99 -35.51
CA HIS A 69 37.61 2.26 -35.27
C HIS A 69 37.16 2.75 -33.89
N ALA A 70 38.08 2.69 -32.93
CA ALA A 70 37.98 3.35 -31.66
C ALA A 70 37.85 4.85 -31.95
N ARG A 71 36.60 5.31 -32.12
CA ARG A 71 36.28 6.72 -31.97
C ARG A 71 36.51 7.01 -30.50
N GLY A 72 37.73 7.46 -30.21
CA GLY A 72 38.06 8.09 -28.95
C GLY A 72 36.97 9.11 -28.67
N ARG A 73 36.12 8.82 -27.70
CA ARG A 73 35.24 9.83 -27.12
C ARG A 73 36.20 10.79 -26.45
N GLY A 74 36.59 11.84 -27.19
CA GLY A 74 37.28 12.98 -26.63
C GLY A 74 36.46 13.41 -25.42
N ARG A 75 37.02 13.16 -24.22
CA ARG A 75 36.47 13.69 -22.99
C ARG A 75 36.64 15.20 -23.10
N ARG A 76 35.59 15.88 -23.56
CA ARG A 76 35.52 17.33 -23.46
C ARG A 76 35.53 17.65 -21.96
N VAL A 77 36.70 18.01 -21.43
CA VAL A 77 36.86 18.55 -20.08
C VAL A 77 36.32 19.97 -20.13
N THR A 78 34.99 20.11 -20.10
CA THR A 78 34.33 21.40 -19.90
C THR A 78 33.67 21.39 -18.53
N GLY A 79 34.27 22.15 -17.62
CA GLY A 79 33.75 22.37 -16.28
C GLY A 79 34.83 22.21 -15.22
N THR A 80 35.64 23.25 -15.06
CA THR A 80 36.40 23.49 -13.84
C THR A 80 35.51 23.23 -12.62
N THR A 81 36.05 22.61 -11.58
CA THR A 81 35.38 22.19 -10.33
C THR A 81 34.38 23.21 -9.76
N THR A 82 34.58 24.51 -10.04
CA THR A 82 33.69 25.64 -9.78
C THR A 82 32.27 25.47 -10.32
N THR A 83 32.08 24.98 -11.55
CA THR A 83 30.74 24.83 -12.16
C THR A 83 29.90 23.77 -11.45
N ARG A 84 30.54 22.71 -10.92
CA ARG A 84 29.88 21.65 -10.14
C ARG A 84 29.46 22.15 -8.76
N LYS A 85 30.28 22.98 -8.12
CA LYS A 85 29.96 23.67 -6.86
C LYS A 85 28.78 24.65 -7.04
N ILE A 86 28.80 25.47 -8.09
CA ILE A 86 27.70 26.38 -8.43
C ILE A 86 26.40 25.60 -8.69
N LYS A 87 26.45 24.51 -9.45
CA LYS A 87 25.27 23.65 -9.68
C LYS A 87 24.76 22.97 -8.40
N ALA A 88 25.64 22.67 -7.43
CA ALA A 88 25.23 22.13 -6.13
C ALA A 88 24.58 23.20 -5.23
N LEU A 89 25.06 24.44 -5.29
CA LEU A 89 24.44 25.60 -4.62
C LEU A 89 23.09 25.99 -5.26
N MET A 90 22.94 25.76 -6.56
CA MET A 90 21.67 25.95 -7.30
C MET A 90 20.69 24.79 -7.16
N ARG A 91 21.09 23.65 -6.58
CA ARG A 91 20.12 22.60 -6.25
C ARG A 91 19.31 23.10 -5.06
N PRO A 92 17.99 23.24 -5.16
CA PRO A 92 17.17 23.48 -3.99
C PRO A 92 17.54 22.44 -2.95
N ARG A 93 17.86 22.87 -1.73
CA ARG A 93 17.84 21.94 -0.60
C ARG A 93 16.40 21.42 -0.56
N THR A 94 16.19 20.21 -1.05
CA THR A 94 14.92 19.52 -0.80
C THR A 94 14.77 19.53 0.70
N ASN A 95 13.73 20.20 1.21
CA ASN A 95 13.37 20.10 2.62
C ASN A 95 13.22 18.59 2.89
N ARG A 96 14.20 18.01 3.59
CA ARG A 96 14.19 16.60 3.92
C ARG A 96 13.32 16.53 5.16
N ASP A 97 12.14 15.95 5.01
CA ASP A 97 11.27 15.73 6.15
C ASP A 97 11.91 14.79 7.18
N ASP A 98 11.41 14.84 8.40
CA ASP A 98 11.94 14.09 9.55
C ASP A 98 11.56 12.60 9.53
N TYR A 99 11.09 12.09 8.38
CA TYR A 99 10.65 10.72 8.19
C TYR A 99 11.69 9.68 8.66
N HIS A 100 12.98 9.97 8.44
CA HIS A 100 14.07 9.08 8.82
C HIS A 100 14.20 8.87 10.33
N THR A 101 13.58 9.73 11.13
CA THR A 101 13.59 9.65 12.60
C THR A 101 12.45 8.79 13.16
N LEU A 102 11.52 8.36 12.31
CA LEU A 102 10.37 7.51 12.67
C LEU A 102 10.77 6.05 12.82
N SER A 103 9.89 5.24 13.42
CA SER A 103 10.08 3.79 13.49
C SER A 103 10.08 3.17 12.09
N ARG A 104 10.66 1.97 11.94
CA ARG A 104 10.70 1.27 10.65
C ARG A 104 9.31 1.02 10.06
N GLU A 105 8.32 0.74 10.91
CA GLU A 105 6.94 0.50 10.49
C GLU A 105 6.28 1.79 9.97
N GLN A 106 6.37 2.87 10.74
CA GLN A 106 5.88 4.20 10.35
C GLN A 106 6.51 4.65 9.04
N GLN A 107 7.81 4.38 8.92
CA GLN A 107 8.57 4.61 7.72
C GLN A 107 7.95 3.85 6.52
N VAL A 108 7.73 2.56 6.64
CA VAL A 108 7.17 1.75 5.55
C VAL A 108 5.79 2.27 5.13
N ASN A 109 4.92 2.58 6.09
CA ASN A 109 3.57 3.08 5.81
C ASN A 109 3.61 4.39 5.00
N LEU A 110 4.45 5.34 5.41
CA LEU A 110 4.58 6.63 4.72
C LEU A 110 5.18 6.51 3.32
N ILE A 111 6.19 5.64 3.09
CA ILE A 111 6.72 5.43 1.73
C ILE A 111 5.65 4.84 0.80
N ARG A 112 4.88 3.87 1.28
CA ARG A 112 3.81 3.24 0.49
C ARG A 112 2.69 4.22 0.16
N LEU A 113 2.37 5.12 1.10
CA LEU A 113 1.44 6.22 0.86
C LEU A 113 2.00 7.22 -0.17
N ARG A 114 3.22 7.71 0.01
CA ARG A 114 3.85 8.73 -0.86
C ARG A 114 4.04 8.23 -2.30
N THR A 115 4.45 6.99 -2.46
CA THR A 115 4.74 6.41 -3.79
C THR A 115 3.50 5.82 -4.45
N GLY A 116 2.41 5.64 -3.71
CA GLY A 116 1.20 4.96 -4.20
C GLY A 116 1.37 3.45 -4.44
N HIS A 117 2.52 2.86 -4.09
CA HIS A 117 2.76 1.42 -4.14
C HIS A 117 2.27 0.78 -2.85
N ASN A 118 0.95 0.67 -2.75
CA ASN A 118 0.28 0.21 -1.55
C ASN A 118 -0.78 -0.85 -1.85
N ARG A 119 -1.31 -1.46 -0.80
CA ARG A 119 -2.35 -2.50 -0.88
C ARG A 119 -3.78 -1.96 -0.94
N LEU A 120 -3.97 -0.67 -1.17
CA LEU A 120 -5.31 -0.10 -1.34
C LEU A 120 -5.94 -0.56 -2.66
N ASN A 121 -7.27 -0.64 -2.70
CA ASN A 121 -8.02 -1.20 -3.82
C ASN A 121 -7.66 -0.55 -5.17
N ALA A 122 -7.44 0.76 -5.20
CA ALA A 122 -7.09 1.47 -6.43
C ALA A 122 -5.79 0.92 -7.07
N HIS A 123 -4.74 0.72 -6.27
CA HIS A 123 -3.48 0.17 -6.75
C HIS A 123 -3.61 -1.33 -7.08
N MET A 124 -4.23 -2.09 -6.17
CA MET A 124 -4.39 -3.54 -6.31
C MET A 124 -5.22 -3.92 -7.53
N ASN A 125 -6.32 -3.22 -7.80
CA ASN A 125 -7.14 -3.45 -8.99
C ASN A 125 -6.39 -3.00 -10.25
N ARG A 126 -5.76 -1.81 -10.24
CA ARG A 126 -5.16 -1.25 -11.45
C ARG A 126 -3.92 -2.03 -11.90
N LYS A 127 -3.07 -2.46 -10.97
CA LYS A 127 -1.78 -3.10 -11.29
C LYS A 127 -1.84 -4.62 -11.31
N PHE A 128 -2.55 -5.23 -10.37
CA PHE A 128 -2.51 -6.68 -10.18
C PHE A 128 -3.84 -7.38 -10.49
N LYS A 129 -4.94 -6.63 -10.66
CA LYS A 129 -6.30 -7.19 -10.86
C LYS A 129 -6.72 -8.15 -9.74
N LEU A 130 -6.17 -7.95 -8.53
CA LEU A 130 -6.45 -8.78 -7.35
C LEU A 130 -7.60 -8.24 -6.49
N ALA A 131 -7.88 -6.94 -6.58
CA ALA A 131 -9.08 -6.36 -5.98
C ALA A 131 -10.21 -6.32 -7.03
N PRO A 132 -11.46 -6.66 -6.66
CA PRO A 132 -12.58 -6.73 -7.60
C PRO A 132 -12.92 -5.37 -8.22
N SER A 133 -12.78 -4.29 -7.45
CA SER A 133 -13.04 -2.91 -7.86
C SER A 133 -11.97 -1.98 -7.28
N PRO A 134 -11.59 -0.88 -7.96
CA PRO A 134 -10.74 0.16 -7.38
C PRO A 134 -11.47 1.01 -6.33
N THR A 135 -12.81 0.97 -6.30
CA THR A 135 -13.65 1.82 -5.45
C THR A 135 -13.46 1.53 -3.96
N CYS A 136 -13.52 2.59 -3.15
CA CYS A 136 -13.58 2.47 -1.70
C CYS A 136 -14.90 1.85 -1.24
N ALA A 137 -14.91 1.19 -0.09
CA ALA A 137 -16.12 0.67 0.53
C ALA A 137 -17.19 1.76 0.80
N CYS A 138 -16.79 3.04 0.83
CA CYS A 138 -17.72 4.16 0.96
C CYS A 138 -18.53 4.45 -0.33
N GLY A 139 -18.14 3.86 -1.46
CA GLY A 139 -18.83 3.98 -2.75
C GLY A 139 -18.67 5.31 -3.51
N GLN A 140 -17.91 6.28 -3.00
CA GLN A 140 -17.81 7.62 -3.60
C GLN A 140 -16.70 7.73 -4.65
N GLU A 141 -15.50 7.22 -4.33
CA GLU A 141 -14.32 7.36 -5.18
C GLU A 141 -13.44 6.09 -5.09
N ASP A 142 -12.41 6.03 -5.93
CA ASP A 142 -11.34 5.03 -5.83
C ASP A 142 -10.64 5.12 -4.47
N GLN A 143 -10.34 3.95 -3.89
CA GLN A 143 -9.63 3.85 -2.62
C GLN A 143 -8.15 4.21 -2.81
N THR A 144 -7.88 5.51 -2.82
CA THR A 144 -6.52 6.08 -2.91
C THR A 144 -6.09 6.63 -1.55
N ALA A 145 -4.79 6.85 -1.38
CA ALA A 145 -4.26 7.52 -0.19
C ALA A 145 -4.86 8.91 0.01
N GLU A 146 -5.04 9.66 -1.09
CA GLU A 146 -5.69 10.98 -1.04
C GLU A 146 -7.14 10.88 -0.56
N HIS A 147 -7.93 9.98 -1.14
CA HIS A 147 -9.31 9.75 -0.73
C HIS A 147 -9.39 9.40 0.76
N ILE A 148 -8.61 8.43 1.22
CA ILE A 148 -8.58 8.00 2.63
C ILE A 148 -8.17 9.13 3.58
N LEU A 149 -7.14 9.90 3.22
CA LEU A 149 -6.58 10.93 4.10
C LEU A 149 -7.36 12.26 4.08
N GLN A 150 -8.21 12.51 3.07
CA GLN A 150 -8.87 13.81 2.89
C GLN A 150 -10.40 13.75 2.82
N ARG A 151 -10.99 12.72 2.19
CA ARG A 151 -12.38 12.77 1.71
C ARG A 151 -13.25 11.60 2.13
N CYS A 152 -12.68 10.47 2.53
CA CYS A 152 -13.42 9.25 2.83
C CYS A 152 -14.41 9.48 3.99
N PRO A 153 -15.73 9.34 3.78
CA PRO A 153 -16.73 9.58 4.83
C PRO A 153 -16.77 8.45 5.86
N LEU A 154 -16.34 7.23 5.49
CA LEU A 154 -16.28 6.09 6.41
C LEU A 154 -15.19 6.23 7.47
N LEU A 155 -14.17 7.07 7.21
CA LEU A 155 -13.02 7.28 8.10
C LEU A 155 -13.01 8.70 8.65
N ASP A 156 -14.14 9.40 8.61
CA ASP A 156 -14.20 10.81 8.93
C ASP A 156 -14.02 11.06 10.43
N GLU A 157 -14.61 10.21 11.27
CA GLU A 157 -14.51 10.31 12.72
C GLU A 157 -13.08 10.00 13.20
N GLU A 158 -12.46 8.91 12.72
CA GLU A 158 -11.06 8.59 13.00
C GLU A 158 -10.11 9.68 12.48
N ARG A 159 -10.46 10.30 11.33
CA ARG A 159 -9.67 11.41 10.79
C ARG A 159 -9.77 12.63 11.67
N LYS A 160 -10.96 12.99 12.17
CA LYS A 160 -11.16 14.14 13.06
C LYS A 160 -10.49 13.95 14.42
N GLU A 161 -10.44 12.72 14.93
CA GLU A 161 -9.73 12.40 16.17
C GLU A 161 -8.22 12.75 16.06
N VAL A 162 -7.60 12.39 14.93
CA VAL A 162 -6.16 12.63 14.71
C VAL A 162 -5.88 14.03 14.15
N TRP A 163 -6.77 14.53 13.29
CA TRP A 163 -6.69 15.79 12.54
C TRP A 163 -7.96 16.62 12.74
N PRO A 164 -8.12 17.28 13.90
CA PRO A 164 -9.31 18.09 14.20
C PRO A 164 -9.42 19.34 13.31
N SER A 165 -8.29 19.86 12.83
CA SER A 165 -8.24 20.97 11.89
C SER A 165 -8.07 20.49 10.45
N PRO A 166 -8.73 21.13 9.46
CA PRO A 166 -8.54 20.80 8.06
C PRO A 166 -7.08 21.02 7.68
N THR A 167 -6.41 19.92 7.33
CA THR A 167 -4.97 19.90 7.06
C THR A 167 -4.73 19.37 5.65
N PRO A 168 -3.94 20.06 4.81
CA PRO A 168 -3.73 19.65 3.42
C PRO A 168 -2.97 18.33 3.34
N LEU A 169 -3.17 17.59 2.23
CA LEU A 169 -2.53 16.29 2.00
C LEU A 169 -1.00 16.37 2.06
N GLN A 170 -0.44 17.47 1.56
CA GLN A 170 1.01 17.70 1.56
C GLN A 170 1.59 17.66 2.96
N THR A 171 0.94 18.30 3.94
CA THR A 171 1.38 18.31 5.33
C THR A 171 1.23 16.92 5.98
N LYS A 172 0.13 16.21 5.69
CA LYS A 172 -0.05 14.84 6.20
C LYS A 172 1.00 13.86 5.69
N LEU A 173 1.51 14.06 4.46
CA LEU A 173 2.47 13.15 3.84
C LEU A 173 3.93 13.59 3.96
N TYR A 174 4.23 14.89 4.05
CA TYR A 174 5.58 15.46 3.98
C TYR A 174 5.84 16.53 5.07
N GLY A 175 5.02 16.57 6.11
CA GLY A 175 5.14 17.52 7.20
C GLY A 175 6.27 17.20 8.19
N SER A 176 6.16 17.82 9.36
CA SER A 176 7.01 17.58 10.53
C SER A 176 6.88 16.16 11.06
N ARG A 177 7.85 15.72 11.88
CA ARG A 177 7.80 14.42 12.55
C ARG A 177 6.44 14.12 13.20
N GLN A 178 5.87 15.05 13.94
CA GLN A 178 4.60 14.86 14.65
C GLN A 178 3.43 14.63 13.69
N GLU A 179 3.43 15.35 12.57
CA GLU A 179 2.41 15.22 11.53
C GLU A 179 2.52 13.87 10.81
N LEU A 180 3.75 13.40 10.58
CA LEU A 180 4.00 12.08 10.01
C LEU A 180 3.59 10.96 10.98
N GLU A 181 3.88 11.09 12.27
CA GLU A 181 3.42 10.17 13.31
C GLU A 181 1.89 10.08 13.34
N LYS A 182 1.19 11.23 13.34
CA LYS A 182 -0.27 11.30 13.24
C LYS A 182 -0.82 10.53 12.05
N THR A 183 -0.27 10.75 10.85
CA THR A 183 -0.69 10.01 9.65
C THR A 183 -0.52 8.51 9.82
N THR A 184 0.60 8.05 10.40
CA THR A 184 0.82 6.62 10.62
C THR A 184 -0.13 6.03 11.66
N THR A 185 -0.41 6.76 12.74
CA THR A 185 -1.38 6.36 13.77
C THR A 185 -2.78 6.23 13.17
N PHE A 186 -3.20 7.17 12.32
CA PHE A 186 -4.48 7.11 11.63
C PHE A 186 -4.60 5.86 10.73
N ILE A 187 -3.55 5.50 9.99
CA ILE A 187 -3.57 4.28 9.16
C ILE A 187 -3.72 3.03 10.03
N THR A 188 -2.95 2.94 11.13
CA THR A 188 -3.00 1.81 12.04
C THR A 188 -4.34 1.72 12.78
N SER A 189 -4.89 2.85 13.24
CA SER A 189 -6.19 2.88 13.94
C SER A 189 -7.36 2.55 13.02
N ALA A 190 -7.32 3.02 11.77
CA ALA A 190 -8.30 2.68 10.75
C ALA A 190 -8.18 1.23 10.24
N GLY A 191 -7.20 0.45 10.70
CA GLY A 191 -6.96 -0.93 10.28
C GLY A 191 -6.60 -1.06 8.80
N LEU A 192 -6.06 0.01 8.20
CA LEU A 192 -5.74 0.04 6.78
C LEU A 192 -4.40 -0.64 6.53
N ILE A 193 -4.37 -1.51 5.52
CA ILE A 193 -3.11 -2.08 5.06
C ILE A 193 -2.64 -1.31 3.84
N VAL A 194 -1.57 -0.53 4.04
CA VAL A 194 -0.90 0.24 2.99
C VAL A 194 0.34 -0.49 2.53
#